data_AF-A0A7X7L253-F1
#
_entry.id   AF-A0A7X7L253-F1
#
_cell.length_a   1.000
_cell.length_b   1.000
_cell.length_c   1.000
_cell.angle_alpha   90.00
_cell.angle_beta   90.00
_cell.angle_gamma   90.00
#
_symmetry.space_group_name_H-M   'P 1'
#
loop_
_entity.id
_entity.type
_entity.pdbx_description
1 polymer ?
#
loop_
_entity_poly.entity_id
_entity_poly.type
_entity_poly.pdbx_seq_one_letter_code
_entity_poly.pdbx_strand_id
1 'polypeptide(L)'
;MKIRPDSESDSVRAYYDRLHERKRADLNIQALKTGAWNILRSAERHFYRFDLAARRYHRALETKDKLGLAFERDIMLALLYEAADTVYIVLQLFDPDRLNLTSSADGAGIAGEDASYVREMMDTMEAICKKILHLSKTYNLPLTFKDPVDERERLTYNAHAHWRDLEPGSIEKSFFSYFAQAKNCLTVKLNQVPKFWSNRTLKQALLKNERAALREVVQHLLTASFPRSALSNKVEKEVTSTTRRHLDINKGVPTWQREEPASSGR
;
A
#
# COMPACT_ATOMS: atom_id res chain seq x y z
N MET A 1 61.90 21.60 25.35
CA MET A 1 61.26 20.91 24.20
C MET A 1 59.97 20.30 24.71
N LYS A 2 58.81 20.91 24.44
CA LYS A 2 57.49 20.40 24.87
C LYS A 2 57.00 19.41 23.80
N ILE A 3 56.95 18.13 24.14
CA ILE A 3 56.28 17.12 23.32
C ILE A 3 54.77 17.39 23.46
N ARG A 4 54.10 17.74 22.35
CA ARG A 4 52.64 17.86 22.30
C ARG A 4 52.03 16.44 22.30
N PRO A 5 51.16 16.08 23.25
CA PRO A 5 50.50 14.79 23.26
C PRO A 5 49.08 14.91 22.69
N ASP A 6 48.94 15.27 21.42
CA ASP A 6 47.60 15.46 20.81
C ASP A 6 47.33 14.58 19.57
N SER A 7 48.29 13.76 19.10
CA SER A 7 48.09 12.95 17.89
C SER A 7 47.42 11.59 18.14
N GLU A 8 47.51 11.03 19.35
CA GLU A 8 46.93 9.72 19.66
C GLU A 8 45.46 9.80 20.09
N SER A 9 45.07 10.83 20.84
CA SER A 9 43.69 11.04 21.31
C SER A 9 42.72 11.32 20.14
N ASP A 10 43.14 12.10 19.15
CA ASP A 10 42.37 12.35 17.91
C ASP A 10 42.23 11.08 17.07
N SER A 11 43.23 10.20 17.07
CA SER A 11 43.18 8.91 16.34
C SER A 11 42.23 7.90 16.98
N VAL A 12 42.18 7.86 18.31
CA VAL A 12 41.29 6.97 19.09
C VAL A 12 39.85 7.47 19.03
N ARG A 13 39.62 8.78 19.15
CA ARG A 13 38.29 9.37 19.00
C ARG A 13 37.74 9.15 17.59
N ALA A 14 38.53 9.41 16.55
CA ALA A 14 38.14 9.14 15.16
C ALA A 14 37.92 7.64 14.87
N TYR A 15 38.57 6.74 15.61
CA TYR A 15 38.30 5.31 15.53
C TYR A 15 36.93 4.96 16.13
N TYR A 16 36.63 5.43 17.34
CA TYR A 16 35.33 5.19 17.98
C TYR A 16 34.18 5.87 17.23
N ASP A 17 34.38 7.06 16.68
CA ASP A 17 33.37 7.74 15.84
C ASP A 17 33.05 6.90 14.59
N ARG A 18 34.07 6.39 13.88
CA ARG A 18 33.87 5.48 12.74
C ARG A 18 33.19 4.17 13.14
N LEU A 19 33.51 3.63 14.33
CA LEU A 19 32.86 2.43 14.86
C LEU A 19 31.38 2.70 15.19
N HIS A 20 31.07 3.86 15.78
CA HIS A 20 29.70 4.30 16.08
C HIS A 20 28.88 4.53 14.80
N GLU A 21 29.48 5.15 13.78
CA GLU A 21 28.84 5.34 12.47
C GLU A 21 28.52 4.00 11.80
N ARG A 22 29.47 3.06 11.77
CA ARG A 22 29.24 1.70 11.27
C ARG A 22 28.12 1.00 12.03
N LYS A 23 28.16 1.03 13.36
CA LYS A 23 27.11 0.41 14.19
C LYS A 23 25.74 1.02 13.93
N ARG A 24 25.64 2.34 13.72
CA ARG A 24 24.38 3.01 13.35
C ARG A 24 23.91 2.60 11.95
N ALA A 25 24.83 2.50 10.98
CA ALA A 25 24.51 2.05 9.63
C ALA A 25 23.94 0.62 9.64
N ASP A 26 24.58 -0.29 10.38
CA ASP A 26 24.12 -1.68 10.53
C ASP A 26 22.73 -1.75 11.18
N LEU A 27 22.50 -0.97 12.25
CA LEU A 27 21.20 -0.89 12.91
C LEU A 27 20.11 -0.36 11.97
N ASN A 28 20.41 0.64 11.14
CA ASN A 28 19.48 1.19 10.16
C ASN A 28 19.14 0.15 9.07
N ILE A 29 20.12 -0.62 8.61
CA ILE A 29 19.91 -1.70 7.65
C ILE A 29 19.02 -2.79 8.26
N GLN A 30 19.27 -3.19 9.51
CA GLN A 30 18.44 -4.19 10.20
C GLN A 30 17.00 -3.69 10.43
N ALA A 31 16.83 -2.42 10.78
CA ALA A 31 15.51 -1.80 10.91
C ALA A 31 14.76 -1.80 9.57
N LEU A 32 15.44 -1.49 8.46
CA LEU A 32 14.86 -1.56 7.11
C LEU A 32 14.43 -2.98 6.75
N LYS A 33 15.31 -3.97 7.00
CA LYS A 33 15.01 -5.40 6.75
C LYS A 33 13.79 -5.87 7.54
N THR A 34 13.75 -5.52 8.82
CA THR A 34 12.65 -5.86 9.73
C THR A 34 11.35 -5.18 9.31
N GLY A 35 11.40 -3.90 8.95
CA GLY A 35 10.25 -3.15 8.46
C GLY A 35 9.66 -3.75 7.19
N ALA A 36 10.51 -4.09 6.21
CA ALA A 36 10.07 -4.73 4.98
C ALA A 36 9.42 -6.11 5.23
N TRP A 37 9.98 -6.91 6.14
CA TRP A 37 9.38 -8.18 6.55
C TRP A 37 8.01 -8.01 7.22
N ASN A 38 7.88 -7.04 8.12
CA ASN A 38 6.61 -6.77 8.80
C ASN A 38 5.52 -6.35 7.80
N ILE A 39 5.89 -5.55 6.78
CA ILE A 39 4.97 -5.17 5.71
C ILE A 39 4.57 -6.39 4.89
N LEU A 40 5.51 -7.25 4.45
CA LEU A 40 5.14 -8.46 3.71
C LEU A 40 4.25 -9.40 4.53
N ARG A 41 4.55 -9.60 5.82
CA ARG A 41 3.73 -10.45 6.70
C ARG A 41 2.32 -9.91 6.89
N SER A 42 2.12 -8.60 6.74
CA SER A 42 0.77 -8.01 6.81
C SER A 42 -0.16 -8.52 5.69
N ALA A 43 0.37 -9.01 4.57
CA ALA A 43 -0.38 -9.67 3.51
C ALA A 43 -1.24 -10.84 4.03
N GLU A 44 -0.75 -11.59 5.02
CA GLU A 44 -1.49 -12.71 5.63
C GLU A 44 -2.79 -12.24 6.28
N ARG A 45 -2.78 -11.06 6.92
CA ARG A 45 -3.98 -10.46 7.52
C ARG A 45 -4.99 -10.07 6.45
N HIS A 46 -4.53 -9.54 5.31
CA HIS A 46 -5.40 -9.22 4.18
C HIS A 46 -6.04 -10.48 3.59
N PHE A 47 -5.28 -11.56 3.43
CA PHE A 47 -5.81 -12.85 2.97
C PHE A 47 -6.79 -13.48 3.96
N TYR A 48 -6.51 -13.41 5.26
CA TYR A 48 -7.45 -13.91 6.28
C TYR A 48 -8.79 -13.15 6.21
N ARG A 49 -8.75 -11.82 6.09
CA ARG A 49 -9.96 -11.01 5.89
C ARG A 49 -10.67 -11.35 4.58
N PHE A 50 -9.91 -11.68 3.54
CA PHE A 50 -10.46 -12.09 2.26
C PHE A 50 -11.26 -13.39 2.40
N ASP A 51 -10.70 -14.39 3.10
CA ASP A 51 -11.39 -15.66 3.33
C ASP A 51 -12.70 -15.48 4.12
N LEU A 52 -12.75 -14.53 5.05
CA LEU A 52 -13.98 -14.17 5.76
C LEU A 52 -15.01 -13.50 4.84
N ALA A 53 -14.58 -12.57 3.99
CA ALA A 53 -15.44 -11.92 3.00
C ALA A 53 -15.98 -12.93 1.98
N ALA A 54 -15.14 -13.85 1.51
CA ALA A 54 -15.54 -14.94 0.62
C ALA A 54 -16.61 -15.84 1.25
N ARG A 55 -16.52 -16.17 2.53
CA ARG A 55 -17.57 -16.93 3.23
C ARG A 55 -18.90 -16.18 3.28
N ARG A 56 -18.87 -14.86 3.51
CA ARG A 56 -20.08 -14.02 3.49
C ARG A 56 -20.64 -13.88 2.09
N TYR A 57 -19.79 -13.75 1.08
CA TYR A 57 -20.15 -13.78 -0.34
C TYR A 57 -20.87 -15.08 -0.71
N HIS A 58 -20.34 -16.24 -0.32
CA HIS A 58 -21.00 -17.54 -0.57
C HIS A 58 -22.35 -17.66 0.14
N ARG A 59 -22.46 -17.17 1.38
CA ARG A 59 -23.76 -17.12 2.07
C ARG A 59 -24.76 -16.22 1.34
N ALA A 60 -24.33 -15.06 0.85
CA ALA A 60 -25.17 -14.16 0.07
C ALA A 60 -25.63 -14.79 -1.27
N LEU A 61 -24.79 -15.67 -1.86
CA LEU A 61 -25.17 -16.44 -3.05
C LEU A 61 -26.32 -17.41 -2.72
N GLU A 62 -26.21 -18.13 -1.61
CA GLU A 62 -27.21 -19.08 -1.14
C GLU A 62 -28.55 -18.40 -0.81
N THR A 63 -28.50 -17.24 -0.16
CA THR A 63 -29.71 -16.47 0.22
C THR A 63 -30.26 -15.59 -0.91
N LYS A 64 -29.60 -15.57 -2.09
CA LYS A 64 -29.95 -14.72 -3.24
C LYS A 64 -29.96 -13.22 -2.91
N ASP A 65 -29.15 -12.79 -1.94
CA ASP A 65 -28.98 -11.39 -1.57
C ASP A 65 -28.04 -10.67 -2.55
N LYS A 66 -28.62 -10.01 -3.55
CA LYS A 66 -27.85 -9.28 -4.57
C LYS A 66 -27.02 -8.13 -4.01
N LEU A 67 -27.48 -7.47 -2.95
CA LEU A 67 -26.76 -6.34 -2.36
C LEU A 67 -25.57 -6.84 -1.56
N GLY A 68 -25.76 -7.84 -0.71
CA GLY A 68 -24.68 -8.49 0.03
C GLY A 68 -23.61 -9.08 -0.89
N LEU A 69 -24.01 -9.63 -2.05
CA LEU A 69 -23.08 -10.14 -3.05
C LEU A 69 -22.17 -9.07 -3.65
N ALA A 70 -22.75 -7.96 -4.10
CA ALA A 70 -21.99 -6.85 -4.67
C ALA A 70 -21.04 -6.26 -3.61
N PHE A 71 -21.56 -6.07 -2.41
CA PHE A 71 -20.82 -5.55 -1.28
C PHE A 71 -19.59 -6.40 -0.91
N GLU A 72 -19.76 -7.71 -0.67
CA GLU A 72 -18.63 -8.57 -0.31
C GLU A 72 -17.63 -8.73 -1.46
N ARG A 73 -18.09 -8.63 -2.71
CA ARG A 73 -17.21 -8.63 -3.90
C ARG A 73 -16.29 -7.41 -3.90
N ASP A 74 -16.80 -6.23 -3.57
CA ASP A 74 -16.01 -5.00 -3.47
C ASP A 74 -14.99 -5.09 -2.32
N ILE A 75 -15.39 -5.66 -1.17
CA ILE A 75 -14.48 -5.94 -0.05
C ILE A 75 -13.34 -6.86 -0.48
N MET A 76 -13.68 -7.96 -1.12
CA MET A 76 -12.69 -8.93 -1.59
C MET A 76 -11.71 -8.28 -2.57
N LEU A 77 -12.19 -7.45 -3.49
CA LEU A 77 -11.34 -6.72 -4.42
C LEU A 77 -10.41 -5.73 -3.70
N ALA A 78 -10.93 -4.99 -2.73
CA ALA A 78 -10.13 -4.07 -1.91
C ALA A 78 -9.00 -4.80 -1.20
N LEU A 79 -9.30 -5.95 -0.58
CA LEU A 79 -8.32 -6.79 0.11
C LEU A 79 -7.23 -7.34 -0.82
N LEU A 80 -7.56 -7.63 -2.08
CA LEU A 80 -6.54 -7.99 -3.08
C LEU A 80 -5.64 -6.81 -3.44
N TYR A 81 -6.18 -5.58 -3.53
CA TYR A 81 -5.37 -4.39 -3.69
C TYR A 81 -4.47 -4.12 -2.47
N GLU A 82 -4.96 -4.30 -1.23
CA GLU A 82 -4.12 -4.15 -0.03
C GLU A 82 -2.97 -5.17 -0.03
N ALA A 83 -3.27 -6.43 -0.36
CA ALA A 83 -2.25 -7.47 -0.45
C ALA A 83 -1.22 -7.17 -1.55
N ALA A 84 -1.64 -6.69 -2.71
CA ALA A 84 -0.72 -6.28 -3.78
C ALA A 84 0.14 -5.08 -3.37
N ASP A 85 -0.44 -4.14 -2.62
CA ASP A 85 0.25 -2.93 -2.16
C ASP A 85 1.40 -3.24 -1.19
N THR A 86 1.27 -4.28 -0.35
CA THR A 86 2.40 -4.74 0.49
C THR A 86 3.64 -5.07 -0.35
N VAL A 87 3.44 -5.69 -1.52
CA VAL A 87 4.51 -6.04 -2.48
C VAL A 87 5.09 -4.76 -3.10
N TYR A 88 4.24 -3.83 -3.51
CA TYR A 88 4.68 -2.56 -4.10
C TYR A 88 5.48 -1.71 -3.12
N ILE A 89 5.04 -1.59 -1.87
CA ILE A 89 5.75 -0.85 -0.82
C ILE A 89 7.12 -1.48 -0.57
N VAL A 90 7.17 -2.80 -0.45
CA VAL A 90 8.43 -3.50 -0.19
C VAL A 90 9.42 -3.34 -1.35
N LEU A 91 8.94 -3.41 -2.60
CA LEU A 91 9.77 -3.10 -3.77
C LEU A 91 10.24 -1.64 -3.80
N GLN A 92 9.43 -0.69 -3.32
CA GLN A 92 9.82 0.72 -3.21
C GLN A 92 10.89 0.94 -2.12
N LEU A 93 10.76 0.24 -0.99
CA LEU A 93 11.71 0.28 0.13
C LEU A 93 13.01 -0.47 -0.17
N PHE A 94 12.98 -1.39 -1.13
CA PHE A 94 14.13 -2.24 -1.46
C PHE A 94 15.26 -1.42 -2.07
N ASP A 95 16.28 -1.09 -1.28
CA ASP A 95 17.44 -0.32 -1.74
C ASP A 95 18.72 -1.16 -1.77
N PRO A 96 19.09 -1.75 -2.93
CA PRO A 96 20.24 -2.64 -3.04
C PRO A 96 21.56 -2.00 -2.65
N ASP A 97 21.69 -0.68 -2.87
CA ASP A 97 22.90 0.08 -2.58
C ASP A 97 23.16 0.28 -1.09
N ARG A 98 22.15 0.02 -0.25
CA ARG A 98 22.25 0.05 1.22
C ARG A 98 22.51 -1.33 1.81
N LEU A 99 22.46 -2.38 1.01
CA LEU A 99 22.67 -3.76 1.44
C LEU A 99 24.10 -4.20 1.11
N ASN A 100 24.62 -5.16 1.87
CA ASN A 100 25.95 -5.74 1.63
C ASN A 100 25.88 -6.74 0.46
N LEU A 101 25.68 -6.20 -0.76
CA LEU A 101 25.48 -6.96 -1.99
C LEU A 101 26.60 -6.73 -2.99
N THR A 102 26.92 -7.79 -3.74
CA THR A 102 27.85 -7.79 -4.86
C THR A 102 27.22 -8.49 -6.07
N SER A 103 27.81 -8.31 -7.25
CA SER A 103 27.43 -9.13 -8.40
C SER A 103 27.84 -10.58 -8.15
N SER A 104 26.96 -11.52 -8.45
CA SER A 104 27.35 -12.94 -8.51
C SER A 104 28.33 -13.20 -9.66
N ALA A 105 29.02 -14.34 -9.60
CA ALA A 105 30.06 -14.73 -10.55
C ALA A 105 29.59 -14.84 -12.01
N ASP A 106 28.29 -15.08 -12.22
CA ASP A 106 27.65 -15.11 -13.53
C ASP A 106 27.28 -13.70 -14.07
N GLY A 107 27.58 -12.64 -13.31
CA GLY A 107 27.27 -11.24 -13.68
C GLY A 107 25.78 -10.90 -13.70
N ALA A 108 24.90 -11.86 -13.36
CA ALA A 108 23.47 -11.79 -13.61
C ALA A 108 22.61 -11.90 -12.34
N GLY A 109 23.19 -12.25 -11.20
CA GLY A 109 22.52 -12.41 -9.93
C GLY A 109 23.04 -11.47 -8.83
N ILE A 110 22.60 -11.78 -7.61
CA ILE A 110 22.92 -11.06 -6.39
C ILE A 110 23.72 -12.01 -5.48
N ALA A 111 24.89 -11.56 -5.04
CA ALA A 111 25.74 -12.23 -4.04
C ALA A 111 26.02 -11.27 -2.87
N GLY A 112 26.74 -11.75 -1.84
CA GLY A 112 27.05 -10.97 -0.63
C GLY A 112 26.28 -11.45 0.60
N GLU A 113 26.57 -10.82 1.75
CA GLU A 113 26.04 -11.20 3.06
C GLU A 113 24.50 -11.11 3.11
N ASP A 114 23.94 -10.15 2.37
CA ASP A 114 22.50 -9.90 2.37
C ASP A 114 21.75 -10.63 1.25
N ALA A 115 22.45 -11.43 0.42
CA ALA A 115 21.84 -12.09 -0.73
C ALA A 115 20.75 -13.10 -0.35
N SER A 116 20.90 -13.81 0.77
CA SER A 116 19.88 -14.72 1.31
C SER A 116 18.60 -13.97 1.67
N TYR A 117 18.73 -12.87 2.41
CA TYR A 117 17.61 -11.99 2.77
C TYR A 117 16.85 -11.50 1.53
N VAL A 118 17.57 -11.01 0.50
CA VAL A 118 16.94 -10.55 -0.74
C VAL A 118 16.19 -11.69 -1.41
N ARG A 119 16.78 -12.88 -1.48
CA ARG A 119 16.17 -14.06 -2.11
C ARG A 119 14.89 -14.46 -1.39
N GLU A 120 14.92 -14.59 -0.07
CA GLU A 120 13.77 -14.96 0.76
C GLU A 120 12.64 -13.94 0.65
N MET A 121 12.95 -12.65 0.66
CA MET A 121 11.97 -11.58 0.43
C MET A 121 11.29 -11.72 -0.93
N MET A 122 12.06 -11.99 -1.97
CA MET A 122 11.54 -12.15 -3.33
C MET A 122 10.70 -13.42 -3.48
N ASP A 123 11.09 -14.52 -2.83
CA ASP A 123 10.30 -15.76 -2.78
C ASP A 123 8.98 -15.58 -2.03
N THR A 124 9.01 -14.82 -0.93
CA THR A 124 7.80 -14.47 -0.19
C THR A 124 6.86 -13.59 -1.02
N MET A 125 7.40 -12.57 -1.69
CA MET A 125 6.60 -11.74 -2.62
C MET A 125 6.00 -12.57 -3.75
N GLU A 126 6.75 -13.52 -4.33
CA GLU A 126 6.24 -14.44 -5.34
C GLU A 126 5.08 -15.30 -4.80
N ALA A 127 5.20 -15.84 -3.58
CA ALA A 127 4.14 -16.63 -2.95
C ALA A 127 2.87 -15.79 -2.70
N ILE A 128 3.02 -14.56 -2.21
CA ILE A 128 1.92 -13.60 -2.04
C ILE A 128 1.25 -13.32 -3.39
N CYS A 129 2.03 -13.03 -4.43
CA CYS A 129 1.51 -12.74 -5.77
C CYS A 129 0.78 -13.94 -6.37
N LYS A 130 1.30 -15.17 -6.20
CA LYS A 130 0.60 -16.40 -6.62
C LYS A 130 -0.77 -16.51 -5.96
N LYS A 131 -0.86 -16.22 -4.65
CA LYS A 131 -2.13 -16.24 -3.92
C LYS A 131 -3.09 -15.15 -4.41
N ILE A 132 -2.60 -13.93 -4.65
CA ILE A 132 -3.40 -12.84 -5.23
C ILE A 132 -4.00 -13.26 -6.58
N LEU A 133 -3.17 -13.74 -7.51
CA LEU A 133 -3.62 -14.14 -8.85
C LEU A 133 -4.58 -15.33 -8.80
N HIS A 134 -4.33 -16.30 -7.92
CA HIS A 134 -5.24 -17.42 -7.69
C HIS A 134 -6.62 -16.93 -7.23
N LEU A 135 -6.68 -16.09 -6.20
CA LEU A 135 -7.95 -15.55 -5.68
C LEU A 135 -8.65 -14.65 -6.70
N SER A 136 -7.89 -13.81 -7.41
CA SER A 136 -8.39 -12.98 -8.51
C SER A 136 -9.10 -13.82 -9.58
N LYS A 137 -8.49 -14.93 -9.98
CA LYS A 137 -9.10 -15.88 -10.95
C LYS A 137 -10.32 -16.59 -10.37
N THR A 138 -10.22 -17.13 -9.16
CA THR A 138 -11.28 -17.92 -8.51
C THR A 138 -12.57 -17.12 -8.33
N TYR A 139 -12.46 -15.85 -7.95
CA TYR A 139 -13.63 -14.98 -7.67
C TYR A 139 -13.95 -13.99 -8.80
N ASN A 140 -13.25 -14.09 -9.94
CA ASN A 140 -13.40 -13.16 -11.08
C ASN A 140 -13.25 -11.69 -10.67
N LEU A 141 -12.16 -11.39 -9.94
CA LEU A 141 -11.81 -10.08 -9.39
C LEU A 141 -10.55 -9.53 -10.08
N PRO A 142 -10.65 -8.98 -11.30
CA PRO A 142 -9.47 -8.55 -12.03
C PRO A 142 -8.84 -7.29 -11.41
N LEU A 143 -7.51 -7.30 -11.26
CA LEU A 143 -6.71 -6.16 -10.78
C LEU A 143 -6.54 -5.10 -11.88
N THR A 144 -7.64 -4.44 -12.26
CA THR A 144 -7.65 -3.50 -13.39
C THR A 144 -7.28 -2.08 -12.97
N PHE A 145 -7.43 -1.73 -11.68
CA PHE A 145 -7.32 -0.38 -11.15
C PHE A 145 -8.25 0.65 -11.83
N LYS A 146 -9.26 0.20 -12.58
CA LYS A 146 -10.21 1.07 -13.29
C LYS A 146 -11.35 1.53 -12.40
N ASP A 147 -11.80 0.62 -11.54
CA ASP A 147 -12.91 0.85 -10.63
C ASP A 147 -12.36 1.14 -9.24
N PRO A 148 -12.64 2.33 -8.66
CA PRO A 148 -12.24 2.61 -7.30
C PRO A 148 -13.11 1.76 -6.38
N VAL A 149 -12.47 0.99 -5.51
CA VAL A 149 -13.17 0.37 -4.37
C VAL A 149 -13.44 1.45 -3.33
N ASP A 150 -14.70 1.55 -2.90
CA ASP A 150 -15.22 2.67 -2.15
C ASP A 150 -14.63 2.79 -0.73
N GLU A 151 -14.39 4.03 -0.30
CA GLU A 151 -14.00 4.44 1.06
C GLU A 151 -15.18 4.36 2.06
N ARG A 152 -16.40 4.18 1.54
CA ARG A 152 -17.70 4.42 2.21
C ARG A 152 -17.94 3.76 3.56
N GLU A 153 -17.23 2.70 3.89
CA GLU A 153 -17.65 1.83 4.97
C GLU A 153 -16.77 1.86 6.22
N ARG A 154 -15.65 2.59 6.25
CA ARG A 154 -14.67 2.42 7.34
C ARG A 154 -14.36 0.92 7.58
N LEU A 155 -14.41 0.09 6.53
CA LEU A 155 -14.22 -1.39 6.56
C LEU A 155 -12.78 -1.81 6.84
N THR A 156 -11.97 -0.84 7.16
CA THR A 156 -10.58 -0.90 7.49
C THR A 156 -10.40 0.04 8.69
N TYR A 157 -9.22 0.05 9.30
CA TYR A 157 -8.79 1.18 10.14
C TYR A 157 -9.15 1.16 11.64
N ASN A 158 -9.10 0.00 12.30
CA ASN A 158 -8.61 -0.04 13.68
C ASN A 158 -7.10 -0.39 13.67
N ALA A 159 -6.28 0.63 13.93
CA ALA A 159 -4.82 0.61 14.10
C ALA A 159 -3.96 0.16 12.89
N HIS A 160 -3.42 1.15 12.18
CA HIS A 160 -2.08 1.26 11.54
C HIS A 160 -2.10 1.93 10.16
N ALA A 161 -0.98 2.57 9.84
CA ALA A 161 -0.85 3.77 9.01
C ALA A 161 -0.28 3.48 7.61
N HIS A 162 -1.03 2.79 6.74
CA HIS A 162 -0.56 2.57 5.36
C HIS A 162 -1.32 3.36 4.30
N TRP A 163 -2.60 3.74 4.52
CA TRP A 163 -3.37 4.64 3.63
C TRP A 163 -3.98 5.85 4.36
N ARG A 164 -3.40 6.26 5.49
CA ARG A 164 -3.91 7.38 6.30
C ARG A 164 -3.51 8.72 5.71
N ASP A 165 -4.41 9.27 4.91
CA ASP A 165 -5.06 10.55 5.21
C ASP A 165 -6.03 10.84 4.06
N LEU A 166 -7.07 10.02 3.85
CA LEU A 166 -8.06 10.33 2.81
C LEU A 166 -9.25 11.06 3.44
N GLU A 167 -9.27 12.38 3.26
CA GLU A 167 -10.42 13.22 3.56
C GLU A 167 -11.53 12.86 2.58
N PRO A 168 -12.70 12.40 3.05
CA PRO A 168 -13.83 12.12 2.16
C PRO A 168 -14.11 13.33 1.26
N GLY A 169 -14.01 13.13 -0.06
CA GLY A 169 -14.20 14.19 -1.06
C GLY A 169 -12.93 14.87 -1.59
N SER A 170 -11.74 14.51 -1.10
CA SER A 170 -10.47 15.06 -1.58
C SER A 170 -9.91 14.30 -2.80
N ILE A 171 -9.73 15.01 -3.91
CA ILE A 171 -9.22 14.47 -5.18
C ILE A 171 -7.75 14.04 -5.05
N GLU A 172 -6.97 14.78 -4.27
CA GLU A 172 -5.54 14.52 -4.02
C GLU A 172 -5.33 13.23 -3.22
N LYS A 173 -6.35 12.85 -2.47
CA LYS A 173 -6.40 11.75 -1.53
C LYS A 173 -7.43 10.71 -2.00
N SER A 174 -7.32 10.29 -3.25
CA SER A 174 -8.19 9.25 -3.83
C SER A 174 -7.41 7.96 -4.15
N PHE A 175 -8.11 6.84 -4.26
CA PHE A 175 -7.57 5.56 -4.76
C PHE A 175 -6.68 5.74 -6.00
N PHE A 176 -7.15 6.51 -6.98
CA PHE A 176 -6.41 6.77 -8.21
C PHE A 176 -5.14 7.60 -7.97
N SER A 177 -5.20 8.63 -7.12
CA SER A 177 -4.05 9.45 -6.78
C SER A 177 -2.97 8.64 -6.04
N TYR A 178 -3.38 7.81 -5.08
CA TYR A 178 -2.48 6.92 -4.35
C TYR A 178 -1.75 5.95 -5.29
N PHE A 179 -2.49 5.14 -6.06
CA PHE A 179 -1.87 4.16 -6.93
C PHE A 179 -1.12 4.78 -8.12
N ALA A 180 -1.48 6.00 -8.55
CA ALA A 180 -0.66 6.77 -9.47
C ALA A 180 0.70 7.16 -8.86
N GLN A 181 0.72 7.58 -7.60
CA GLN A 181 1.97 7.86 -6.88
C GLN A 181 2.79 6.59 -6.68
N ALA A 182 2.17 5.50 -6.22
CA ALA A 182 2.82 4.20 -6.05
C ALA A 182 3.44 3.71 -7.37
N LYS A 183 2.71 3.81 -8.49
CA LYS A 183 3.21 3.51 -9.84
C LYS A 183 4.46 4.34 -10.17
N ASN A 184 4.44 5.65 -9.91
CA ASN A 184 5.57 6.53 -10.20
C ASN A 184 6.79 6.16 -9.34
N CYS A 185 6.62 6.01 -8.03
CA CYS A 185 7.67 5.62 -7.10
C CYS A 185 8.29 4.27 -7.49
N LEU A 186 7.45 3.28 -7.78
CA LEU A 186 7.90 1.96 -8.21
C LEU A 186 8.63 2.05 -9.57
N THR A 187 8.14 2.84 -10.52
CA THR A 187 8.82 3.02 -11.82
C THR A 187 10.22 3.61 -11.65
N VAL A 188 10.36 4.66 -10.83
CA VAL A 188 11.66 5.25 -10.51
C VAL A 188 12.57 4.20 -9.90
N LYS A 189 12.07 3.45 -8.90
CA LYS A 189 12.87 2.44 -8.20
C LYS A 189 13.32 1.33 -9.13
N LEU A 190 12.43 0.80 -9.97
CA LEU A 190 12.74 -0.26 -10.93
C LEU A 190 13.75 0.17 -11.99
N ASN A 191 13.83 1.45 -12.33
CA ASN A 191 14.81 1.96 -13.29
C ASN A 191 16.18 2.27 -12.67
N GLN A 192 16.36 2.10 -11.35
CA GLN A 192 17.67 2.26 -10.71
C GLN A 192 18.63 1.14 -11.13
N VAL A 193 19.90 1.51 -11.29
CA VAL A 193 21.03 0.61 -11.49
C VAL A 193 21.80 0.55 -10.17
N PRO A 194 21.74 -0.57 -9.43
CA PRO A 194 22.54 -0.80 -8.25
C PRO A 194 24.04 -0.65 -8.53
N LYS A 195 24.80 -0.08 -7.59
CA LYS A 195 26.24 0.19 -7.72
C LYS A 195 27.09 -1.03 -8.08
N PHE A 196 26.65 -2.22 -7.66
CA PHE A 196 27.35 -3.48 -7.91
C PHE A 196 26.96 -4.12 -9.25
N TRP A 197 25.93 -3.62 -9.95
CA TRP A 197 25.62 -3.99 -11.32
C TRP A 197 26.16 -2.91 -12.26
N SER A 198 26.75 -3.35 -13.38
CA SER A 198 27.31 -2.43 -14.36
C SER A 198 26.22 -1.63 -15.09
N ASN A 199 25.36 -2.31 -15.86
CA ASN A 199 24.39 -1.64 -16.73
C ASN A 199 22.95 -2.15 -16.55
N ARG A 200 22.70 -2.96 -15.53
CA ARG A 200 21.43 -3.67 -15.36
C ARG A 200 20.52 -2.96 -14.36
N THR A 201 19.31 -2.65 -14.78
CA THR A 201 18.29 -2.06 -13.89
C THR A 201 17.61 -3.14 -13.04
N LEU A 202 17.02 -2.73 -11.91
CA LEU A 202 16.16 -3.60 -11.10
C LEU A 202 14.99 -4.19 -11.90
N LYS A 203 14.44 -3.43 -12.86
CA LYS A 203 13.44 -3.90 -13.82
C LYS A 203 13.95 -5.07 -14.65
N GLN A 204 15.13 -4.95 -15.23
CA GLN A 204 15.75 -6.02 -16.00
C GLN A 204 16.14 -7.22 -15.12
N ALA A 205 16.46 -6.98 -13.84
CA ALA A 205 16.65 -8.04 -12.86
C ALA A 205 15.36 -8.84 -12.61
N LEU A 206 14.26 -8.15 -12.33
CA LEU A 206 12.93 -8.75 -12.14
C LEU A 206 12.43 -9.45 -13.40
N LEU A 207 12.61 -8.87 -14.59
CA LEU A 207 12.09 -9.44 -15.84
C LEU A 207 12.74 -10.77 -16.21
N LYS A 208 14.05 -10.94 -15.97
CA LYS A 208 14.76 -12.21 -16.21
C LYS A 208 14.58 -13.24 -15.08
N ASN A 209 13.89 -12.88 -14.01
CA ASN A 209 13.69 -13.74 -12.85
C ASN A 209 12.64 -14.84 -13.14
N GLU A 210 12.73 -16.01 -12.50
CA GLU A 210 11.76 -17.10 -12.62
C GLU A 210 10.41 -16.80 -11.93
N ARG A 211 10.33 -15.69 -11.19
CA ARG A 211 9.19 -15.25 -10.38
C ARG A 211 8.08 -14.62 -11.24
N ALA A 212 7.31 -15.46 -11.91
CA ALA A 212 6.31 -15.04 -12.88
C ALA A 212 5.12 -14.28 -12.26
N ALA A 213 4.64 -14.71 -11.08
CA ALA A 213 3.49 -14.07 -10.44
C ALA A 213 3.84 -12.65 -9.97
N LEU A 214 5.03 -12.47 -9.41
CA LEU A 214 5.54 -11.16 -9.01
C LEU A 214 5.63 -10.21 -10.21
N ARG A 215 6.16 -10.68 -11.35
CA ARG A 215 6.20 -9.88 -12.58
C ARG A 215 4.81 -9.47 -13.03
N GLU A 216 3.85 -10.39 -13.02
CA GLU A 216 2.48 -10.13 -13.46
C GLU A 216 1.78 -9.10 -12.58
N VAL A 217 1.82 -9.25 -11.26
CA VAL A 217 1.22 -8.29 -10.30
C VAL A 217 1.87 -6.91 -10.43
N VAL A 218 3.20 -6.83 -10.51
CA VAL A 218 3.90 -5.56 -10.77
C VAL A 218 3.47 -4.95 -12.10
N GLN A 219 3.33 -5.76 -13.15
CA GLN A 219 2.91 -5.28 -14.47
C GLN A 219 1.48 -4.74 -14.46
N HIS A 220 0.57 -5.29 -13.66
CA HIS A 220 -0.78 -4.75 -13.49
C HIS A 220 -0.73 -3.28 -13.00
N LEU A 221 0.09 -2.96 -11.99
CA LEU A 221 0.26 -1.57 -11.54
C LEU A 221 0.95 -0.70 -12.60
N LEU A 222 2.02 -1.20 -13.24
CA LEU A 222 2.77 -0.41 -14.22
C LEU A 222 1.97 -0.07 -15.48
N THR A 223 1.05 -0.94 -15.88
CA THR A 223 0.19 -0.73 -17.07
C THR A 223 -1.15 -0.07 -16.75
N ALA A 224 -1.53 0.00 -15.46
CA ALA A 224 -2.74 0.69 -15.03
C ALA A 224 -2.76 2.15 -15.47
N SER A 225 -3.93 2.60 -15.91
CA SER A 225 -4.20 3.99 -16.27
C SER A 225 -4.97 4.65 -15.13
N PHE A 226 -4.40 5.71 -14.56
CA PHE A 226 -5.00 6.49 -13.49
C PHE A 226 -5.46 7.84 -14.07
N PRO A 227 -6.71 7.96 -14.53
CA PRO A 227 -7.20 9.21 -15.08
C PRO A 227 -7.18 10.28 -13.98
N ARG A 228 -6.35 11.32 -14.16
CA ARG A 228 -6.39 12.50 -13.30
C ARG A 228 -7.62 13.31 -13.68
N SER A 229 -8.68 13.26 -12.88
CA SER A 229 -9.70 14.30 -12.96
C SER A 229 -9.05 15.61 -12.52
N ALA A 230 -8.72 16.49 -13.47
CA ALA A 230 -8.28 17.84 -13.13
C ALA A 230 -9.37 18.49 -12.25
N LEU A 231 -8.97 19.13 -11.15
CA LEU A 231 -9.87 19.90 -10.27
C LEU A 231 -10.78 20.84 -11.09
N SER A 232 -10.25 21.44 -12.16
CA SER A 232 -10.99 22.29 -13.10
C SER A 232 -12.22 21.61 -13.73
N ASN A 233 -12.15 20.32 -14.03
CA ASN A 233 -13.24 19.58 -14.68
C ASN A 233 -14.45 19.29 -13.75
N LYS A 234 -14.32 19.53 -12.44
CA LYS A 234 -15.42 19.42 -11.46
C LYS A 234 -15.95 20.77 -10.98
N VAL A 235 -15.11 21.81 -10.93
CA VAL A 235 -15.58 23.18 -10.60
C VAL A 235 -16.63 23.66 -11.59
N GLU A 236 -16.47 23.38 -12.89
CA GLU A 236 -17.50 23.73 -13.89
C GLU A 236 -18.82 22.97 -13.71
N LYS A 237 -18.79 21.76 -13.12
CA LYS A 237 -20.00 20.95 -12.87
C LYS A 237 -20.72 21.31 -11.57
N GLU A 238 -20.03 21.86 -10.57
CA GLU A 238 -20.67 22.39 -9.36
C GLU A 238 -21.30 23.76 -9.60
N VAL A 239 -20.69 24.61 -10.43
CA VAL A 239 -21.24 25.94 -10.78
C VAL A 239 -22.50 25.84 -11.67
N THR A 240 -22.68 24.76 -12.43
CA THR A 240 -23.88 24.57 -13.28
C THR A 240 -25.04 23.82 -12.64
N SER A 241 -24.88 23.24 -11.44
CA SER A 241 -25.96 22.48 -10.78
C SER A 241 -26.72 23.27 -9.70
N THR A 242 -26.39 24.53 -9.46
CA THR A 242 -27.02 25.35 -8.40
C THR A 242 -28.38 25.94 -8.78
N THR A 243 -29.09 25.41 -9.77
CA THR A 243 -30.45 25.89 -10.08
C THR A 243 -31.37 24.78 -10.57
N ARG A 244 -31.81 23.91 -9.64
CA ARG A 244 -33.18 23.36 -9.58
C ARG A 244 -33.29 22.36 -8.42
N ARG A 245 -33.65 22.88 -7.23
CA ARG A 245 -34.48 22.20 -6.23
C ARG A 245 -34.94 23.25 -5.20
N HIS A 246 -35.84 24.14 -5.64
CA HIS A 246 -36.84 24.70 -4.73
C HIS A 246 -38.05 23.77 -4.81
N LEU A 247 -38.45 23.22 -3.66
CA LEU A 247 -39.85 22.99 -3.28
C LEU A 247 -39.89 22.48 -1.82
N ASP A 248 -40.24 23.42 -0.95
CA ASP A 248 -41.14 23.29 0.20
C ASP A 248 -40.91 22.19 1.24
N ILE A 249 -40.19 22.55 2.30
CA ILE A 249 -40.49 22.06 3.65
C ILE A 249 -40.44 23.25 4.61
N ASN A 250 -41.50 24.04 4.63
CA ASN A 250 -41.79 24.97 5.71
C ASN A 250 -43.30 25.27 5.77
N LYS A 251 -44.12 24.24 5.95
CA LYS A 251 -45.50 24.35 6.46
C LYS A 251 -45.86 23.06 7.19
N GLY A 252 -46.24 23.21 8.47
CA GLY A 252 -46.97 22.17 9.20
C GLY A 252 -46.26 21.64 10.44
N VAL A 253 -46.22 22.45 11.50
CA VAL A 253 -46.16 21.96 12.87
C VAL A 253 -47.50 21.28 13.18
N PRO A 254 -47.55 20.00 13.61
CA PRO A 254 -48.73 19.46 14.26
C PRO A 254 -48.58 19.63 15.78
N THR A 255 -49.26 20.64 16.30
CA THR A 255 -49.68 20.74 17.71
C THR A 255 -50.51 19.52 18.06
N TRP A 256 -50.06 18.61 18.94
CA TRP A 256 -50.88 17.79 19.87
C TRP A 256 -49.96 16.98 20.79
N GLN A 257 -49.49 17.61 21.87
CA GLN A 257 -49.29 16.98 23.19
C GLN A 257 -49.03 18.11 24.20
N ARG A 258 -50.13 18.78 24.55
CA ARG A 258 -50.28 19.49 25.82
C ARG A 258 -50.55 18.39 26.85
N GLU A 259 -49.57 18.08 27.69
CA GLU A 259 -49.87 17.49 28.99
C GLU A 259 -50.24 18.65 29.92
N GLU A 260 -51.48 18.62 30.42
CA GLU A 260 -51.96 19.53 31.46
C GLU A 260 -51.22 19.25 32.77
N PRO A 261 -50.83 20.28 33.53
CA PRO A 261 -50.48 20.08 34.93
C PRO A 261 -51.77 19.84 35.73
N ALA A 262 -51.83 18.70 36.40
CA ALA A 262 -52.88 18.37 37.36
C ALA A 262 -52.93 19.41 38.49
N SER A 263 -54.00 20.21 38.53
CA SER A 263 -54.42 20.94 39.72
C SER A 263 -55.37 20.04 40.53
N SER A 264 -54.85 19.34 41.54
CA SER A 264 -55.66 18.81 42.63
C SER A 264 -55.40 19.67 43.87
N GLY A 265 -56.38 20.48 44.23
CA GLY A 265 -56.37 21.28 45.46
C GLY A 265 -57.78 21.36 46.03
N ARG A 266 -58.16 20.34 46.78
CA ARG A 266 -58.97 20.41 48.01
C ARG A 266 -58.86 19.09 48.76
#